data_AF-A0A135TW98-F1
#
_entry.id   AF-A0A135TW98-F1
#
_cell.length_a   1.000
_cell.length_b   1.000
_cell.length_c   1.000
_cell.angle_alpha   90.00
_cell.angle_beta   90.00
_cell.angle_gamma   90.00
#
_symmetry.space_group_name_H-M   'P 1'
#
loop_
_entity.id
_entity.type
_entity.pdbx_description
1 polymer ?
#
loop_
_entity_poly.entity_id
_entity_poly.type
_entity_poly.pdbx_seq_one_letter_code
_entity_poly.pdbx_strand_id
1 'polypeptide(L)'
;MRARYKGPGGTGVVSLDDTATVGDLFNEIKDKTGIAEFSLKYGWPLQTLTLEQKDANAKDLGLNGQSFSIEPAHHRTITPPPAAVAAPAARAPEASKKPRLDADADPSPSDISIPWPERESTLREYPSLPKLLPLSSDMKNPQVLRVMPDDNSCLFTAFGGAIPGKQMEAKELRKMVADYIRQHPDDYPEAVLDMPVEKYIRTIQDPERWGGAIELGIFSDLFDLEVVAFDVKSQNPLRFGENKESRCILVYSGIHYDRIACSPSEPPYAHSDLPPELDRTNWSTADDEVLDRTRALIRKLHEMHYFTDTTDFLLRCTVAGCDWLGNGQKEANKHAKATGHMGFSEIKDEPAGGSSGAGAGASGGGGAAAAAVFGDNALRKCDVPGCEWLGSGTAEARIHTSATGHTAMTEIPDF
;
A
#
# COMPACT_ATOMS: atom_id res chain seq x y z
N MET A 1 -14.08 -15.77 27.61
CA MET A 1 -13.10 -15.74 26.49
C MET A 1 -13.78 -15.66 25.12
N ARG A 2 -13.37 -14.73 24.25
CA ARG A 2 -13.82 -14.63 22.84
C ARG A 2 -12.62 -14.60 21.89
N ALA A 3 -12.63 -15.45 20.86
CA ALA A 3 -11.57 -15.51 19.86
C ALA A 3 -12.12 -15.72 18.45
N ARG A 4 -11.34 -15.35 17.44
CA ARG A 4 -11.69 -15.59 16.03
C ARG A 4 -10.93 -16.80 15.52
N TYR A 5 -11.54 -17.58 14.63
CA TYR A 5 -10.84 -18.63 13.89
C TYR A 5 -11.02 -18.42 12.39
N LYS A 6 -9.99 -18.79 11.61
CA LYS A 6 -10.00 -18.81 10.15
C LYS A 6 -9.60 -20.21 9.70
N GLY A 7 -10.47 -20.86 8.93
CA GLY A 7 -10.20 -22.19 8.39
C GLY A 7 -10.66 -22.34 6.94
N PRO A 8 -10.45 -23.53 6.32
CA PRO A 8 -10.82 -23.79 4.93
C PRO A 8 -12.31 -23.63 4.62
N GLY A 9 -13.17 -23.77 5.64
CA GLY A 9 -14.62 -23.59 5.54
C GLY A 9 -15.10 -22.15 5.79
N GLY A 10 -14.19 -21.19 6.01
CA GLY A 10 -14.52 -19.80 6.31
C GLY A 10 -13.99 -19.32 7.67
N THR A 11 -14.43 -18.14 8.07
CA THR A 11 -14.09 -17.51 9.36
C THR A 11 -15.25 -17.61 10.33
N GLY A 12 -14.94 -17.67 11.62
CA GLY A 12 -15.96 -17.72 12.66
C GLY A 12 -15.47 -17.21 14.00
N VAL A 13 -16.40 -17.10 14.94
CA VAL A 13 -16.13 -16.61 16.30
C VAL A 13 -16.45 -17.72 17.29
N VAL A 14 -15.53 -17.91 18.24
CA VAL A 14 -15.71 -18.78 19.38
C VAL A 14 -15.88 -17.92 20.63
N SER A 15 -16.87 -18.26 21.45
CA SER A 15 -17.17 -17.57 22.70
C SER A 15 -17.36 -18.64 23.77
N LEU A 16 -16.43 -18.66 24.72
CA LEU A 16 -16.32 -19.64 25.79
C LEU A 16 -16.28 -18.89 27.12
N ASP A 17 -16.65 -19.55 28.21
CA ASP A 17 -16.57 -18.95 29.54
C ASP A 17 -15.12 -18.73 29.99
N ASP A 18 -14.93 -17.90 31.00
CA ASP A 18 -13.59 -17.53 31.50
C ASP A 18 -12.87 -18.68 32.23
N THR A 19 -13.58 -19.77 32.54
CA THR A 19 -13.02 -21.01 33.09
C THR A 19 -12.69 -22.05 32.02
N ALA A 20 -12.91 -21.74 30.73
CA ALA A 20 -12.74 -22.70 29.64
C ALA A 20 -11.27 -23.09 29.41
N THR A 21 -11.06 -24.37 29.15
CA THR A 21 -9.74 -24.95 28.88
C THR A 21 -9.39 -24.88 27.40
N VAL A 22 -8.11 -25.12 27.07
CA VAL A 22 -7.68 -25.31 25.68
C VAL A 22 -8.43 -26.48 25.02
N GLY A 23 -8.75 -27.54 25.77
CA GLY A 23 -9.57 -28.65 25.28
C GLY A 23 -10.97 -28.21 24.82
N ASP A 24 -11.62 -27.33 25.58
CA ASP A 24 -12.96 -26.81 25.26
C ASP A 24 -12.93 -25.94 23.99
N LEU A 25 -11.84 -25.20 23.78
CA LEU A 25 -11.60 -24.43 22.56
C LEU A 25 -11.50 -25.33 21.32
N PHE A 26 -10.78 -26.45 21.41
CA PHE A 26 -10.68 -27.41 20.31
C PHE A 26 -12.02 -28.09 20.03
N ASN A 27 -12.79 -28.46 21.05
CA ASN A 27 -14.12 -29.07 20.88
C ASN A 27 -15.10 -28.12 20.19
N GLU A 28 -15.18 -26.87 20.63
CA GLU A 28 -16.09 -25.88 20.06
C GLU A 28 -15.73 -25.50 18.61
N ILE A 29 -14.43 -25.47 18.27
CA ILE A 29 -13.98 -25.27 16.88
C ILE A 29 -14.27 -26.52 16.04
N LYS A 30 -14.12 -27.72 16.59
CA LYS A 30 -14.46 -28.98 15.92
C LYS A 30 -15.95 -29.06 15.58
N ASP A 31 -16.81 -28.69 16.53
CA ASP A 31 -18.26 -28.69 16.34
C ASP A 31 -18.70 -27.67 15.28
N LYS A 32 -18.06 -26.49 15.23
CA LYS A 32 -18.39 -25.43 14.27
C LYS A 32 -17.81 -25.64 12.87
N THR A 33 -16.64 -26.27 12.76
CA THR A 33 -15.94 -26.44 11.47
C THR A 33 -16.10 -27.83 10.86
N GLY A 34 -16.51 -28.82 11.66
CA GLY A 34 -16.63 -30.22 11.23
C GLY A 34 -15.29 -30.89 10.90
N ILE A 35 -14.16 -30.29 11.30
CA ILE A 35 -12.82 -30.83 11.02
C ILE A 35 -12.41 -31.74 12.19
N ALA A 36 -12.19 -33.03 11.91
CA ALA A 36 -11.96 -34.03 12.96
C ALA A 36 -10.60 -33.87 13.66
N GLU A 37 -9.57 -33.43 12.93
CA GLU A 37 -8.19 -33.28 13.37
C GLU A 37 -7.53 -32.05 12.71
N PHE A 38 -7.09 -31.10 13.53
CA PHE A 38 -6.49 -29.84 13.09
C PHE A 38 -5.53 -29.29 14.15
N SER A 39 -4.60 -28.43 13.73
CA SER A 39 -3.77 -27.63 14.62
C SER A 39 -4.21 -26.16 14.58
N LEU A 40 -4.04 -25.45 15.71
CA LEU A 40 -4.40 -24.04 15.83
C LEU A 40 -3.13 -23.19 15.95
N LYS A 41 -2.90 -22.28 15.00
CA LYS A 41 -1.78 -21.33 15.06
C LYS A 41 -2.27 -19.95 15.51
N TYR A 42 -1.54 -19.29 16.40
CA TYR A 42 -1.90 -17.97 16.97
C TYR A 42 -0.68 -17.13 17.36
N GLY A 43 -0.86 -15.81 17.47
CA GLY A 43 0.16 -14.88 17.96
C GLY A 43 1.34 -14.65 17.00
N TRP A 44 2.23 -13.73 17.38
CA TRP A 44 3.54 -13.53 16.73
C TRP A 44 4.65 -13.48 17.79
N PRO A 45 5.77 -14.21 17.61
CA PRO A 45 6.03 -15.20 16.56
C PRO A 45 5.01 -16.35 16.58
N LEU A 46 4.71 -16.91 15.41
CA LEU A 46 3.61 -17.85 15.20
C LEU A 46 3.71 -19.07 16.13
N GLN A 47 2.81 -19.17 17.10
CA GLN A 47 2.77 -20.26 18.07
C GLN A 47 1.75 -21.31 17.64
N THR A 48 2.12 -22.58 17.75
CA THR A 48 1.20 -23.70 17.52
C THR A 48 0.61 -24.13 18.86
N LEU A 49 -0.71 -23.96 19.01
CA LEU A 49 -1.46 -24.56 20.10
C LEU A 49 -1.75 -26.01 19.73
N THR A 50 -1.30 -26.94 20.56
CA THR A 50 -1.50 -28.38 20.39
C THR A 50 -2.31 -28.95 21.55
N LEU A 51 -2.89 -30.14 21.35
CA LEU A 51 -3.70 -30.83 22.35
C LEU A 51 -2.88 -31.31 23.56
N GLU A 52 -1.55 -31.17 23.54
CA GLU A 52 -0.68 -31.46 24.68
C GLU A 52 -0.91 -30.52 25.88
N GLN A 53 -1.51 -29.34 25.66
CA GLN A 53 -1.84 -28.35 26.71
C GLN A 53 -3.34 -28.29 27.05
N LYS A 54 -4.09 -29.36 26.73
CA LYS A 54 -5.57 -29.39 26.82
C LYS A 54 -6.17 -28.97 28.16
N ASP A 55 -5.46 -29.20 29.27
CA ASP A 55 -5.96 -28.93 30.63
C ASP A 55 -5.61 -27.52 31.12
N ALA A 56 -4.84 -26.73 30.34
CA ALA A 56 -4.51 -25.36 30.66
C ALA A 56 -5.71 -24.43 30.42
N ASN A 57 -5.87 -23.42 31.29
CA ASN A 57 -6.91 -22.41 31.13
C ASN A 57 -6.55 -21.47 29.98
N ALA A 58 -7.52 -21.22 29.08
CA ALA A 58 -7.28 -20.45 27.88
C ALA A 58 -6.99 -18.95 28.17
N LYS A 59 -7.48 -18.41 29.30
CA LYS A 59 -7.22 -17.04 29.74
C LYS A 59 -5.78 -16.85 30.22
N ASP A 60 -5.23 -17.83 30.93
CA ASP A 60 -3.86 -17.80 31.46
C ASP A 60 -2.81 -17.85 30.33
N LEU A 61 -3.18 -18.42 29.18
CA LEU A 61 -2.38 -18.44 27.95
C LEU A 61 -2.57 -17.19 27.08
N GLY A 62 -3.32 -16.18 27.53
CA GLY A 62 -3.51 -14.93 26.79
C GLY A 62 -4.25 -15.09 25.46
N LEU A 63 -5.04 -16.16 25.32
CA LEU A 63 -5.70 -16.53 24.07
C LEU A 63 -6.96 -15.69 23.77
N ASN A 64 -7.40 -14.88 24.72
CA ASN A 64 -8.57 -14.01 24.58
C ASN A 64 -8.30 -12.86 23.59
N GLY A 65 -9.17 -12.66 22.60
CA GLY A 65 -8.99 -11.67 21.54
C GLY A 65 -8.03 -12.07 20.43
N GLN A 66 -7.39 -13.24 20.53
CA GLN A 66 -6.51 -13.77 19.49
C GLN A 66 -7.30 -14.25 18.26
N SER A 67 -6.60 -14.30 17.13
CA SER A 67 -7.10 -14.89 15.89
C SER A 67 -6.33 -16.18 15.60
N PHE A 68 -7.06 -17.29 15.54
CA PHE A 68 -6.53 -18.63 15.29
C PHE A 68 -6.62 -18.98 13.81
N SER A 69 -5.55 -19.53 13.25
CA SER A 69 -5.58 -20.17 11.93
C SER A 69 -5.70 -21.69 12.12
N ILE A 70 -6.72 -22.28 11.50
CA ILE A 70 -6.98 -23.72 11.52
C ILE A 70 -6.25 -24.37 10.35
N GLU A 71 -5.31 -25.25 10.67
CA GLU A 71 -4.61 -26.06 9.70
C GLU A 71 -5.06 -27.52 9.85
N PRO A 72 -5.87 -28.06 8.92
CA PRO A 72 -6.31 -29.46 8.96
C PRO A 72 -5.10 -30.40 8.84
N ALA A 73 -5.06 -31.47 9.64
CA ALA A 73 -3.92 -32.39 9.63
C ALA A 73 -3.79 -33.16 8.30
N HIS A 74 -4.87 -33.35 7.53
CA HIS A 74 -4.87 -34.08 6.27
C HIS A 74 -5.57 -33.31 5.14
N HIS A 75 -4.84 -33.07 4.05
CA HIS A 75 -5.35 -32.52 2.79
C HIS A 75 -6.49 -33.38 2.25
N ARG A 76 -7.69 -32.80 2.07
CA ARG A 76 -8.73 -33.46 1.26
C ARG A 76 -8.28 -33.43 -0.20
N THR A 77 -7.84 -34.58 -0.71
CA THR A 77 -7.73 -34.87 -2.14
C THR A 77 -9.11 -34.76 -2.77
N ILE A 78 -9.31 -33.75 -3.61
CA ILE A 78 -10.49 -33.68 -4.49
C ILE A 78 -10.26 -34.72 -5.59
N THR A 79 -10.94 -35.86 -5.48
CA THR A 79 -10.99 -36.89 -6.52
C THR A 79 -11.91 -36.40 -7.65
N PRO A 80 -11.49 -36.38 -8.92
CA PRO A 80 -12.40 -36.09 -10.04
C PRO A 80 -13.38 -37.25 -10.25
N PRO A 81 -14.66 -36.98 -10.60
CA PRO A 81 -15.63 -38.05 -10.83
C PRO A 81 -15.35 -38.81 -12.15
N PRO A 82 -15.77 -40.09 -12.25
CA PRO A 82 -15.33 -41.00 -13.31
C PRO A 82 -16.03 -40.74 -14.66
N ALA A 83 -15.30 -41.09 -15.72
CA ALA A 83 -15.73 -41.06 -17.11
C ALA A 83 -16.91 -42.00 -17.40
N ALA A 84 -17.87 -41.52 -18.20
CA ALA A 84 -18.83 -42.34 -18.93
C ALA A 84 -18.40 -42.47 -20.40
N VAL A 85 -18.55 -43.67 -20.96
CA VAL A 85 -17.93 -44.17 -22.19
C VAL A 85 -18.96 -44.22 -23.33
N ALA A 86 -18.55 -43.72 -24.53
CA ALA A 86 -18.92 -44.06 -25.93
C ALA A 86 -20.40 -44.07 -26.41
N ALA A 87 -20.80 -43.77 -27.66
CA ALA A 87 -20.32 -43.20 -28.96
C ALA A 87 -21.56 -43.23 -29.95
N PRO A 88 -21.52 -43.02 -31.29
CA PRO A 88 -20.49 -42.49 -32.20
C PRO A 88 -20.96 -41.49 -33.32
N ALA A 89 -19.95 -40.93 -34.01
CA ALA A 89 -19.84 -40.55 -35.44
C ALA A 89 -20.60 -39.34 -36.04
N ALA A 90 -19.86 -38.32 -36.51
CA ALA A 90 -19.50 -38.18 -37.95
C ALA A 90 -18.68 -36.90 -38.26
N ARG A 91 -17.64 -37.08 -39.11
CA ARG A 91 -16.97 -36.14 -40.04
C ARG A 91 -16.07 -35.01 -39.50
N ALA A 92 -14.77 -35.16 -39.77
CA ALA A 92 -13.82 -34.10 -40.17
C ALA A 92 -13.87 -33.93 -41.72
N PRO A 93 -13.20 -32.95 -42.38
CA PRO A 93 -12.20 -31.99 -41.86
C PRO A 93 -12.37 -30.53 -42.34
N GLU A 94 -11.64 -29.58 -41.74
CA GLU A 94 -10.66 -28.73 -42.44
C GLU A 94 -9.96 -27.73 -41.49
N ALA A 95 -8.66 -27.55 -41.73
CA ALA A 95 -7.76 -26.76 -40.92
C ALA A 95 -7.91 -25.26 -41.20
N SER A 96 -7.94 -24.42 -40.16
CA SER A 96 -7.61 -23.00 -40.28
C SER A 96 -7.03 -22.42 -38.99
N LYS A 97 -5.80 -21.94 -39.18
CA LYS A 97 -4.90 -21.10 -38.37
C LYS A 97 -5.46 -20.49 -37.08
N LYS A 98 -4.80 -20.78 -35.95
CA LYS A 98 -4.82 -19.96 -34.73
C LYS A 98 -4.30 -18.55 -35.07
N PRO A 99 -4.95 -17.45 -34.63
CA PRO A 99 -4.32 -16.15 -34.61
C PRO A 99 -3.17 -16.19 -33.60
N ARG A 100 -1.99 -15.78 -34.03
CA ARG A 100 -0.86 -15.48 -33.15
C ARG A 100 -1.25 -14.26 -32.33
N LEU A 101 -1.03 -14.32 -31.02
CA LEU A 101 -1.03 -13.16 -30.15
C LEU A 101 0.06 -12.22 -30.67
N ASP A 102 -0.31 -10.99 -31.03
CA ASP A 102 0.64 -9.94 -31.36
C ASP A 102 1.51 -9.66 -30.12
N ALA A 103 2.81 -9.87 -30.27
CA ALA A 103 3.83 -9.71 -29.22
C ALA A 103 4.35 -8.26 -29.11
N ASP A 104 3.72 -7.31 -29.79
CA ASP A 104 4.23 -5.95 -29.99
C ASP A 104 3.39 -4.86 -29.30
N ALA A 105 2.46 -5.20 -28.40
CA ALA A 105 1.72 -4.20 -27.64
C ALA A 105 2.54 -3.72 -26.42
N ASP A 106 2.91 -2.44 -26.41
CA ASP A 106 3.53 -1.76 -25.28
C ASP A 106 2.69 -1.95 -24.00
N PRO A 107 3.28 -2.40 -22.87
CA PRO A 107 2.60 -2.32 -21.58
C PRO A 107 2.47 -0.84 -21.20
N SER A 108 1.25 -0.39 -20.93
CA SER A 108 1.04 0.97 -20.39
C SER A 108 1.71 1.06 -19.00
N PRO A 109 1.99 2.26 -18.46
CA PRO A 109 2.58 2.46 -17.13
C PRO A 109 1.83 1.77 -15.98
N SER A 110 0.61 1.34 -16.27
CA SER A 110 -0.33 0.74 -15.35
C SER A 110 -0.32 -0.81 -15.43
N ASP A 111 0.28 -1.41 -16.47
CA ASP A 111 0.40 -2.87 -16.68
C ASP A 111 1.48 -3.56 -15.81
N ILE A 112 2.09 -2.85 -14.85
CA ILE A 112 3.24 -3.34 -14.08
C ILE A 112 2.85 -3.46 -12.62
N SER A 113 2.58 -4.70 -12.20
CA SER A 113 2.54 -5.07 -10.78
C SER A 113 3.99 -5.12 -10.28
N ILE A 114 4.33 -4.20 -9.39
CA ILE A 114 5.54 -4.28 -8.57
C ILE A 114 5.08 -4.82 -7.22
N PRO A 115 5.43 -6.06 -6.84
CA PRO A 115 5.22 -6.56 -5.49
C PRO A 115 6.09 -5.74 -4.53
N TRP A 116 5.46 -4.90 -3.73
CA TRP A 116 6.14 -4.14 -2.69
C TRP A 116 6.30 -5.00 -1.42
N PRO A 117 7.43 -4.90 -0.71
CA PRO A 117 7.52 -5.48 0.62
C PRO A 117 6.47 -4.83 1.51
N GLU A 118 5.61 -5.66 2.12
CA GLU A 118 4.51 -5.25 2.99
C GLU A 118 4.90 -4.02 3.82
N ARG A 119 4.25 -2.87 3.57
CA ARG A 119 4.13 -1.83 4.59
C ARG A 119 3.17 -2.31 5.69
N GLU A 120 3.38 -3.51 6.21
CA GLU A 120 2.79 -3.89 7.49
C GLU A 120 3.47 -3.01 8.54
N SER A 121 2.82 -1.89 8.82
CA SER A 121 3.21 -0.95 9.86
C SER A 121 4.58 -0.27 9.68
N THR A 122 4.75 0.54 8.65
CA THR A 122 5.64 1.72 8.79
C THR A 122 5.19 2.66 9.92
N LEU A 123 4.02 2.44 10.51
CA LEU A 123 3.62 2.97 11.82
C LEU A 123 4.22 2.26 13.06
N ARG A 124 4.89 1.11 12.94
CA ARG A 124 5.64 0.50 14.06
C ARG A 124 7.02 1.13 14.24
N GLU A 125 7.61 1.71 13.20
CA GLU A 125 8.94 2.38 13.28
C GLU A 125 8.86 3.87 13.60
N TYR A 126 7.67 4.48 13.60
CA TYR A 126 7.46 5.84 14.13
C TYR A 126 6.77 5.78 15.50
N PRO A 127 7.51 5.59 16.61
CA PRO A 127 6.95 5.72 17.97
C PRO A 127 6.37 7.12 18.25
N SER A 128 6.56 8.07 17.34
CA SER A 128 6.07 9.44 17.35
C SER A 128 4.83 9.71 16.47
N LEU A 129 4.29 8.73 15.73
CA LEU A 129 2.93 8.85 15.18
C LEU A 129 1.97 8.44 16.30
N PRO A 130 1.29 9.37 16.98
CA PRO A 130 0.27 8.98 17.93
C PRO A 130 -0.78 8.21 17.13
N LYS A 131 -1.07 6.98 17.56
CA LYS A 131 -2.02 6.04 16.93
C LYS A 131 -3.41 6.64 16.66
N LEU A 132 -3.66 7.83 17.21
CA LEU A 132 -4.66 8.78 16.75
C LEU A 132 -3.98 10.14 16.76
N LEU A 133 -4.10 10.91 15.69
CA LEU A 133 -3.82 12.34 15.76
C LEU A 133 -5.12 13.00 16.24
N PRO A 134 -5.26 13.36 17.53
CA PRO A 134 -6.38 14.19 17.96
C PRO A 134 -6.21 15.57 17.30
N LEU A 135 -6.90 15.77 16.18
CA LEU A 135 -6.75 16.94 15.33
C LEU A 135 -7.76 18.07 15.65
N SER A 136 -8.47 18.00 16.78
CA SER A 136 -9.40 19.07 17.16
C SER A 136 -9.74 19.10 18.65
N SER A 137 -10.11 20.29 19.12
CA SER A 137 -10.77 20.57 20.41
C SER A 137 -12.06 19.77 20.62
N ASP A 138 -12.69 19.32 19.53
CA ASP A 138 -13.90 18.50 19.54
C ASP A 138 -13.52 17.04 19.64
N MET A 139 -13.02 16.67 20.83
CA MET A 139 -12.42 15.36 21.06
C MET A 139 -13.40 14.19 20.90
N LYS A 140 -14.71 14.43 20.76
CA LYS A 140 -15.76 13.39 20.70
C LYS A 140 -15.60 12.39 19.54
N ASN A 141 -14.93 12.75 18.44
CA ASN A 141 -14.74 11.87 17.27
C ASN A 141 -13.36 12.11 16.63
N PRO A 142 -12.27 11.48 17.13
CA PRO A 142 -10.94 11.64 16.56
C PRO A 142 -10.89 11.16 15.10
N GLN A 143 -10.28 11.98 14.24
CA GLN A 143 -9.96 11.61 12.87
C GLN A 143 -8.71 10.73 12.86
N VAL A 144 -8.78 9.62 12.13
CA VAL A 144 -7.74 8.60 12.04
C VAL A 144 -7.42 8.28 10.60
N LEU A 145 -6.15 7.98 10.34
CA LEU A 145 -5.71 7.33 9.11
C LEU A 145 -5.84 5.82 9.30
N ARG A 146 -6.68 5.17 8.50
CA ARG A 146 -6.71 3.70 8.42
C ARG A 146 -5.78 3.29 7.28
N VAL A 147 -4.70 2.61 7.65
CA VAL A 147 -3.70 2.13 6.70
C VAL A 147 -4.20 0.85 6.02
N MET A 148 -4.18 0.80 4.69
CA MET A 148 -4.64 -0.38 3.95
C MET A 148 -3.53 -1.44 3.83
N PRO A 149 -3.90 -2.72 3.63
CA PRO A 149 -2.93 -3.75 3.26
C PRO A 149 -2.21 -3.38 1.96
N ASP A 150 -0.93 -3.72 1.89
CA ASP A 150 -0.08 -3.49 0.73
C ASP A 150 -0.18 -4.66 -0.26
N ASP A 151 -1.37 -4.84 -0.85
CA ASP A 151 -1.77 -6.02 -1.61
C ASP A 151 -2.16 -5.70 -3.07
N ASN A 152 -1.62 -4.61 -3.64
CA ASN A 152 -1.95 -4.09 -4.97
C ASN A 152 -3.44 -3.71 -5.16
N SER A 153 -4.25 -3.85 -4.11
CA SER A 153 -5.67 -3.54 -4.07
C SER A 153 -6.01 -2.43 -3.08
N CYS A 154 -5.00 -1.73 -2.53
CA CYS A 154 -5.15 -0.69 -1.52
C CYS A 154 -6.19 0.38 -1.88
N LEU A 155 -6.26 0.85 -3.13
CA LEU A 155 -7.29 1.78 -3.60
C LEU A 155 -8.71 1.21 -3.42
N PHE A 156 -8.91 -0.03 -3.85
CA PHE A 156 -10.21 -0.69 -3.77
C PHE A 156 -10.59 -0.99 -2.33
N THR A 157 -9.63 -1.38 -1.48
CA THR A 157 -9.85 -1.63 -0.05
C THR A 157 -10.13 -0.32 0.71
N ALA A 158 -9.43 0.76 0.36
CA ALA A 158 -9.63 2.09 0.93
C ALA A 158 -11.03 2.61 0.60
N PHE A 159 -11.38 2.61 -0.69
CA PHE A 159 -12.70 3.04 -1.16
C PHE A 159 -13.82 2.10 -0.67
N GLY A 160 -13.61 0.79 -0.71
CA GLY A 160 -14.58 -0.21 -0.28
C GLY A 160 -14.98 -0.10 1.18
N GLY A 161 -14.05 0.35 2.05
CA GLY A 161 -14.36 0.70 3.44
C GLY A 161 -15.01 2.06 3.64
N ALA A 162 -15.05 2.90 2.60
CA ALA A 162 -15.63 4.24 2.62
C ALA A 162 -17.03 4.33 2.00
N ILE A 163 -17.59 3.19 1.55
CA ILE A 163 -18.94 3.14 0.99
C ILE A 163 -19.97 3.21 2.12
N PRO A 164 -20.96 4.13 2.04
CA PRO A 164 -21.99 4.25 3.07
C PRO A 164 -22.79 2.95 3.27
N GLY A 165 -22.89 2.48 4.51
CA GLY A 165 -23.79 1.39 4.90
C GLY A 165 -23.41 -0.01 4.41
N LYS A 166 -22.35 -0.16 3.61
CA LYS A 166 -21.87 -1.47 3.15
C LYS A 166 -20.37 -1.40 2.84
N GLN A 167 -19.57 -2.24 3.49
CA GLN A 167 -18.20 -2.49 3.04
C GLN A 167 -18.20 -3.41 1.83
N MET A 168 -17.36 -3.09 0.84
CA MET A 168 -17.23 -3.90 -0.38
C MET A 168 -15.80 -4.38 -0.57
N GLU A 169 -15.67 -5.64 -0.99
CA GLU A 169 -14.40 -6.26 -1.27
C GLU A 169 -13.80 -5.75 -2.58
N ALA A 170 -12.47 -5.71 -2.65
CA ALA A 170 -11.75 -5.22 -3.83
C ALA A 170 -12.16 -5.93 -5.13
N LYS A 171 -12.38 -7.25 -5.06
CA LYS A 171 -12.84 -8.05 -6.19
C LYS A 171 -14.19 -7.60 -6.74
N GLU A 172 -15.13 -7.22 -5.87
CA GLU A 172 -16.46 -6.74 -6.30
C GLU A 172 -16.32 -5.39 -6.99
N LEU A 173 -15.53 -4.48 -6.41
CA LEU A 173 -15.30 -3.14 -6.98
C LEU A 173 -14.59 -3.19 -8.33
N ARG A 174 -13.57 -4.04 -8.49
CA ARG A 174 -12.90 -4.26 -9.78
C ARG A 174 -13.88 -4.73 -10.85
N LYS A 175 -14.81 -5.62 -10.51
CA LYS A 175 -15.85 -6.07 -11.42
C LYS A 175 -16.79 -4.93 -11.80
N MET A 176 -17.20 -4.10 -10.83
CA MET A 176 -18.06 -2.94 -11.11
C MET A 176 -17.39 -1.95 -12.05
N VAL A 177 -16.09 -1.70 -11.91
CA VAL A 177 -15.31 -0.85 -12.84
C VAL A 177 -15.34 -1.42 -14.26
N ALA A 178 -14.99 -2.71 -14.40
CA ALA A 178 -15.04 -3.42 -15.67
C ALA A 178 -16.43 -3.36 -16.34
N ASP A 179 -17.50 -3.55 -15.56
CA ASP A 179 -18.87 -3.51 -16.06
C ASP A 179 -19.31 -2.09 -16.41
N TYR A 180 -18.86 -1.06 -15.67
CA TYR A 180 -19.17 0.34 -15.95
C TYR A 180 -18.52 0.80 -17.26
N ILE A 181 -17.23 0.53 -17.46
CA ILE A 181 -16.51 0.88 -18.70
C ILE A 181 -17.18 0.21 -19.91
N ARG A 182 -17.59 -1.06 -19.77
CA ARG A 182 -18.30 -1.77 -20.85
C ARG A 182 -19.63 -1.11 -21.23
N GLN A 183 -20.31 -0.50 -20.28
CA GLN A 183 -21.60 0.19 -20.49
C GLN A 183 -21.43 1.62 -21.01
N HIS A 184 -20.25 2.21 -20.86
CA HIS A 184 -19.93 3.59 -21.22
C HIS A 184 -18.70 3.69 -22.15
N PRO A 185 -18.70 3.00 -23.31
CA PRO A 185 -17.52 2.94 -24.18
C PRO A 185 -17.12 4.30 -24.76
N ASP A 186 -18.06 5.24 -24.88
CA ASP A 186 -17.80 6.59 -25.41
C ASP A 186 -17.06 7.48 -24.38
N ASP A 187 -17.26 7.23 -23.08
CA ASP A 187 -16.61 7.97 -21.99
C ASP A 187 -15.20 7.43 -21.67
N TYR A 188 -14.95 6.16 -22.02
CA TYR A 188 -13.69 5.46 -21.78
C TYR A 188 -13.08 4.89 -23.08
N PRO A 189 -12.77 5.74 -24.08
CA PRO A 189 -12.09 5.29 -25.29
C PRO A 189 -10.64 4.89 -24.98
N GLU A 190 -9.98 4.21 -25.93
CA GLU A 190 -8.58 3.77 -25.76
C GLU A 190 -7.61 4.92 -25.42
N ALA A 191 -7.90 6.13 -25.89
CA ALA A 191 -7.11 7.33 -25.57
C ALA A 191 -7.19 7.74 -24.09
N VAL A 192 -8.30 7.43 -23.41
CA VAL A 192 -8.48 7.68 -21.97
C VAL A 192 -7.88 6.53 -21.15
N LEU A 193 -8.09 5.29 -21.60
CA LEU A 193 -7.64 4.09 -20.88
C LEU A 193 -6.15 3.77 -21.10
N ASP A 194 -5.50 4.43 -22.06
CA ASP A 194 -4.14 4.17 -22.52
C ASP A 194 -3.91 2.71 -22.97
N MET A 195 -4.99 2.03 -23.36
CA MET A 195 -4.99 0.67 -23.91
C MET A 195 -6.35 0.29 -24.52
N PRO A 196 -6.43 -0.79 -25.30
CA PRO A 196 -7.70 -1.29 -25.81
C PRO A 196 -8.72 -1.57 -24.71
N VAL A 197 -9.97 -1.15 -24.92
CA VAL A 197 -11.05 -1.22 -23.92
C VAL A 197 -11.21 -2.63 -23.34
N GLU A 198 -11.26 -3.66 -24.20
CA GLU A 198 -11.38 -5.06 -23.78
C GLU A 198 -10.14 -5.56 -23.01
N LYS A 199 -8.95 -5.03 -23.33
CA LYS A 199 -7.72 -5.33 -22.57
C LYS A 199 -7.84 -4.73 -21.18
N TYR A 200 -8.25 -3.46 -21.06
CA TYR A 200 -8.43 -2.77 -19.78
C TYR A 200 -9.44 -3.48 -18.87
N ILE A 201 -10.62 -3.79 -19.41
CA ILE A 201 -11.69 -4.50 -18.71
C ILE A 201 -11.20 -5.85 -18.15
N ARG A 202 -10.34 -6.55 -18.89
CA ARG A 202 -9.75 -7.81 -18.43
C ARG A 202 -8.70 -7.58 -17.34
N THR A 203 -7.78 -6.62 -17.54
CA THR A 203 -6.65 -6.41 -16.63
C THR A 203 -7.05 -5.75 -15.32
N ILE A 204 -8.06 -4.89 -15.29
CA ILE A 204 -8.51 -4.23 -14.04
C ILE A 204 -9.12 -5.22 -13.03
N GLN A 205 -9.58 -6.37 -13.50
CA GLN A 205 -10.08 -7.46 -12.67
C GLN A 205 -8.96 -8.28 -12.00
N ASP A 206 -7.71 -8.13 -12.43
CA ASP A 206 -6.55 -8.77 -11.82
C ASP A 206 -6.26 -8.12 -10.44
N PRO A 207 -6.20 -8.89 -9.34
CA PRO A 207 -5.85 -8.33 -8.02
C PRO A 207 -4.49 -7.63 -7.97
N GLU A 208 -3.57 -7.98 -8.88
CA GLU A 208 -2.24 -7.37 -8.99
C GLU A 208 -2.26 -6.00 -9.70
N ARG A 209 -3.36 -5.64 -10.36
CA ARG A 209 -3.47 -4.41 -11.13
C ARG A 209 -3.82 -3.23 -10.23
N TRP A 210 -3.01 -2.18 -10.26
CA TRP A 210 -3.31 -0.96 -9.49
C TRP A 210 -4.46 -0.18 -10.12
N GLY A 211 -5.37 0.31 -9.28
CA GLY A 211 -6.34 1.33 -9.67
C GLY A 211 -5.75 2.74 -9.58
N GLY A 212 -6.46 3.73 -10.12
CA GLY A 212 -6.07 5.13 -10.02
C GLY A 212 -7.23 6.08 -10.29
N ALA A 213 -6.92 7.21 -10.94
CA ALA A 213 -7.87 8.29 -11.19
C ALA A 213 -9.14 7.86 -11.96
N ILE A 214 -9.00 6.91 -12.92
CA ILE A 214 -10.12 6.36 -13.68
C ILE A 214 -11.10 5.65 -12.74
N GLU A 215 -10.60 4.73 -11.91
CA GLU A 215 -11.41 3.99 -10.93
C GLU A 215 -12.10 4.95 -9.95
N LEU A 216 -11.40 5.97 -9.45
CA LEU A 216 -11.98 6.95 -8.51
C LEU A 216 -13.12 7.76 -9.13
N GLY A 217 -12.98 8.15 -10.41
CA GLY A 217 -14.07 8.79 -11.16
C GLY A 217 -15.28 7.88 -11.31
N ILE A 218 -15.05 6.64 -11.75
CA ILE A 218 -16.11 5.63 -11.90
C ILE A 218 -16.82 5.35 -10.57
N PHE A 219 -16.06 5.22 -9.48
CA PHE A 219 -16.64 5.03 -8.16
C PHE A 219 -17.47 6.23 -7.70
N SER A 220 -17.04 7.44 -8.02
CA SER A 220 -17.83 8.63 -7.71
C SER A 220 -19.21 8.59 -8.38
N ASP A 221 -19.27 8.16 -9.63
CA ASP A 221 -20.52 8.02 -10.38
C ASP A 221 -21.38 6.87 -9.86
N LEU A 222 -20.79 5.69 -9.68
CA LEU A 222 -21.50 4.47 -9.26
C LEU A 222 -22.15 4.59 -7.87
N PHE A 223 -21.49 5.30 -6.95
CA PHE A 223 -21.93 5.41 -5.56
C PHE A 223 -22.50 6.79 -5.20
N ASP A 224 -22.65 7.67 -6.19
CA ASP A 224 -23.12 9.05 -6.01
C ASP A 224 -22.40 9.80 -4.88
N LEU A 225 -21.07 9.70 -4.87
CA LEU A 225 -20.22 10.11 -3.76
C LEU A 225 -19.02 10.90 -4.25
N GLU A 226 -18.78 12.11 -3.73
CA GLU A 226 -17.55 12.86 -4.04
C GLU A 226 -16.36 12.13 -3.40
N VAL A 227 -15.34 11.82 -4.19
CA VAL A 227 -14.10 11.21 -3.68
C VAL A 227 -13.02 12.27 -3.63
N VAL A 228 -12.52 12.57 -2.42
CA VAL A 228 -11.43 13.52 -2.22
C VAL A 228 -10.16 12.76 -1.85
N ALA A 229 -9.22 12.64 -2.79
CA ALA A 229 -7.93 12.00 -2.56
C ALA A 229 -6.87 13.07 -2.28
N PHE A 230 -6.30 13.09 -1.08
CA PHE A 230 -5.19 13.98 -0.74
C PHE A 230 -3.86 13.34 -1.10
N ASP A 231 -3.09 13.98 -1.97
CA ASP A 231 -1.70 13.59 -2.21
C ASP A 231 -0.81 14.15 -1.09
N VAL A 232 -0.12 13.27 -0.37
CA VAL A 232 0.78 13.64 0.72
C VAL A 232 1.99 14.42 0.20
N LYS A 233 2.50 14.10 -1.00
CA LYS A 233 3.68 14.76 -1.57
C LYS A 233 3.36 16.23 -1.90
N SER A 234 2.33 16.48 -2.71
CA SER A 234 1.95 17.85 -3.09
C SER A 234 1.09 18.57 -2.06
N GLN A 235 0.58 17.86 -1.04
CA GLN A 235 -0.38 18.34 -0.05
C GLN A 235 -1.72 18.82 -0.64
N ASN A 236 -1.98 18.54 -1.92
CA ASN A 236 -3.16 19.00 -2.63
C ASN A 236 -4.25 17.91 -2.70
N PRO A 237 -5.53 18.29 -2.59
CA PRO A 237 -6.63 17.39 -2.84
C PRO A 237 -6.92 17.27 -4.34
N LEU A 238 -7.08 16.03 -4.82
CA LEU A 238 -7.75 15.70 -6.07
C LEU A 238 -9.20 15.35 -5.78
N ARG A 239 -10.13 15.95 -6.52
CA ARG A 239 -11.57 15.73 -6.35
C ARG A 239 -12.14 15.00 -7.55
N PHE A 240 -12.92 13.96 -7.27
CA PHE A 240 -13.62 13.17 -8.28
C PHE A 240 -15.12 13.26 -7.98
N GLY A 241 -15.89 13.58 -9.01
CA GLY A 241 -17.32 13.86 -8.92
C GLY A 241 -17.61 15.30 -8.52
N GLU A 242 -18.54 15.92 -9.24
CA GLU A 242 -19.06 17.24 -8.93
C GLU A 242 -20.50 17.13 -8.39
N ASN A 243 -20.93 18.15 -7.65
CA ASN A 243 -22.32 18.32 -7.22
C ASN A 243 -22.94 17.15 -6.44
N LYS A 244 -22.12 16.40 -5.68
CA LYS A 244 -22.58 15.31 -4.79
C LYS A 244 -22.95 15.86 -3.41
N GLU A 245 -23.86 15.19 -2.71
CA GLU A 245 -24.29 15.60 -1.35
C GLU A 245 -23.34 15.10 -0.25
N SER A 246 -22.70 13.96 -0.50
CA SER A 246 -21.78 13.30 0.43
C SER A 246 -20.41 13.09 -0.20
N ARG A 247 -19.38 13.00 0.65
CA ARG A 247 -18.00 12.72 0.28
C ARG A 247 -17.36 11.62 1.12
N CYS A 248 -16.37 10.95 0.56
CA CYS A 248 -15.34 10.22 1.30
C CYS A 248 -13.96 10.83 1.04
N ILE A 249 -13.00 10.49 1.91
CA ILE A 249 -11.67 11.07 1.88
C ILE A 249 -10.63 9.95 1.91
N LEU A 250 -9.76 9.94 0.91
CA LEU A 250 -8.63 9.03 0.76
C LEU A 250 -7.31 9.80 0.91
N VAL A 251 -6.24 9.09 1.25
CA VAL A 251 -4.87 9.62 1.30
C VAL A 251 -4.01 8.82 0.34
N TYR A 252 -3.28 9.52 -0.52
CA TYR A 252 -2.39 8.94 -1.50
C TYR A 252 -0.95 9.32 -1.21
N SER A 253 -0.08 8.32 -1.10
CA SER A 253 1.34 8.50 -0.78
C SER A 253 2.26 8.50 -2.01
N GLY A 254 1.70 8.52 -3.22
CA GLY A 254 2.45 8.35 -4.48
C GLY A 254 2.43 6.91 -5.01
N ILE A 255 2.27 5.91 -4.14
CA ILE A 255 2.15 4.49 -4.55
C ILE A 255 1.08 3.70 -3.79
N HIS A 256 0.51 4.26 -2.71
CA HIS A 256 -0.43 3.56 -1.84
C HIS A 256 -1.60 4.46 -1.47
N TYR A 257 -2.78 3.86 -1.31
CA TYR A 257 -4.01 4.53 -0.89
C TYR A 257 -4.45 4.05 0.50
N ASP A 258 -4.64 5.02 1.39
CA ASP A 258 -5.24 4.85 2.71
C ASP A 258 -6.58 5.59 2.78
N ARG A 259 -7.33 5.37 3.86
CA ARG A 259 -8.61 6.07 4.08
C ARG A 259 -8.62 6.88 5.36
N ILE A 260 -9.31 8.01 5.30
CA ILE A 260 -9.64 8.80 6.48
C ILE A 260 -10.94 8.26 7.09
N ALA A 261 -10.96 8.19 8.41
CA ALA A 261 -12.13 7.78 9.17
C ALA A 261 -12.24 8.62 10.45
N CYS A 262 -13.45 8.74 10.99
CA CYS A 262 -13.67 9.17 12.37
C CYS A 262 -14.08 7.93 13.16
N SER A 263 -13.24 7.52 14.11
CA SER A 263 -13.63 6.50 15.09
C SER A 263 -14.29 7.21 16.27
N PRO A 264 -15.46 6.75 16.73
CA PRO A 264 -15.97 7.15 18.04
C PRO A 264 -14.94 6.81 19.11
N SER A 265 -14.80 7.71 20.08
CA SER A 265 -13.99 7.50 21.26
C SER A 265 -14.64 8.09 22.51
N GLU A 266 -14.43 7.48 23.67
CA GLU A 266 -14.77 8.02 24.98
C GLU A 266 -13.62 8.88 25.55
N PRO A 267 -13.91 9.86 26.43
CA PRO A 267 -12.86 10.61 27.13
C PRO A 267 -11.81 9.68 27.76
N PRO A 268 -10.48 9.92 27.60
CA PRO A 268 -9.85 11.16 27.15
C PRO A 268 -9.61 11.25 25.63
N TYR A 269 -10.29 10.43 24.83
CA TYR A 269 -10.24 10.48 23.36
C TYR A 269 -8.87 10.16 22.77
N ALA A 270 -8.18 9.23 23.43
CA ALA A 270 -6.80 8.83 23.14
C ALA A 270 -6.70 7.48 22.41
N HIS A 271 -7.82 6.80 22.16
CA HIS A 271 -7.89 5.50 21.48
C HIS A 271 -9.15 5.38 20.63
N SER A 272 -9.19 4.43 19.70
CA SER A 272 -10.36 4.09 18.91
C SER A 272 -11.13 3.02 19.69
N ASP A 273 -12.31 3.36 20.22
CA ASP A 273 -13.07 2.50 21.13
C ASP A 273 -13.95 1.48 20.40
N LEU A 274 -14.29 1.80 19.16
CA LEU A 274 -15.11 0.96 18.30
C LEU A 274 -14.26 0.32 17.19
N PRO A 275 -14.67 -0.87 16.71
CA PRO A 275 -13.93 -1.55 15.67
C PRO A 275 -14.06 -0.77 14.34
N PRO A 276 -13.08 -0.88 13.41
CA PRO A 276 -13.02 -0.05 12.20
C PRO A 276 -14.25 -0.13 11.28
N GLU A 277 -15.08 -1.16 11.42
CA GLU A 277 -16.33 -1.32 10.68
C GLU A 277 -17.42 -0.33 11.12
N LEU A 278 -17.25 0.28 12.30
CA LEU A 278 -18.14 1.33 12.82
C LEU A 278 -17.56 2.74 12.66
N ASP A 279 -16.45 2.87 11.94
CA ASP A 279 -15.91 4.17 11.60
C ASP A 279 -16.92 4.96 10.77
N ARG A 280 -17.02 6.26 11.04
CA ARG A 280 -17.65 7.18 10.10
C ARG A 280 -16.63 7.54 9.02
N THR A 281 -16.95 7.20 7.77
CA THR A 281 -16.08 7.41 6.60
C THR A 281 -16.71 8.33 5.55
N ASN A 282 -17.87 8.91 5.85
CA ASN A 282 -18.61 9.81 4.97
C ASN A 282 -19.04 11.10 5.68
N TRP A 283 -19.00 12.20 4.93
CA TRP A 283 -19.34 13.54 5.39
C TRP A 283 -20.16 14.27 4.32
N SER A 284 -20.92 15.29 4.72
CA SER A 284 -21.58 16.18 3.76
C SER A 284 -20.53 16.94 2.96
N THR A 285 -20.79 17.23 1.69
CA THR A 285 -19.89 18.06 0.89
C THR A 285 -19.81 19.52 1.36
N ALA A 286 -20.76 19.96 2.20
CA ALA A 286 -20.74 21.27 2.88
C ALA A 286 -19.92 21.28 4.18
N ASP A 287 -19.45 20.11 4.65
CA ASP A 287 -18.59 20.00 5.83
C ASP A 287 -17.13 20.25 5.42
N ASP A 288 -16.69 21.51 5.58
CA ASP A 288 -15.30 21.89 5.33
C ASP A 288 -14.39 21.63 6.54
N GLU A 289 -14.96 21.41 7.72
CA GLU A 289 -14.20 21.19 8.94
C GLU A 289 -13.42 19.87 8.87
N VAL A 290 -14.04 18.81 8.34
CA VAL A 290 -13.34 17.55 8.10
C VAL A 290 -12.17 17.72 7.12
N LEU A 291 -12.29 18.59 6.11
CA LEU A 291 -11.21 18.85 5.16
C LEU A 291 -10.06 19.62 5.81
N ASP A 292 -10.35 20.58 6.68
CA ASP A 292 -9.32 21.33 7.41
C ASP A 292 -8.53 20.43 8.37
N ARG A 293 -9.23 19.54 9.10
CA ARG A 293 -8.58 18.52 9.93
C ARG A 293 -7.72 17.58 9.09
N THR A 294 -8.22 17.18 7.91
CA THR A 294 -7.47 16.33 6.97
C THR A 294 -6.23 17.05 6.45
N ARG A 295 -6.32 18.33 6.06
CA ARG A 295 -5.15 19.12 5.63
C ARG A 295 -4.08 19.18 6.72
N ALA A 296 -4.49 19.35 7.98
CA ALA A 296 -3.57 19.33 9.10
C ALA A 296 -2.90 17.95 9.32
N LEU A 297 -3.64 16.85 9.09
CA LEU A 297 -3.06 15.50 9.06
C LEU A 297 -2.05 15.35 7.91
N ILE A 298 -2.41 15.76 6.70
CA ILE A 298 -1.57 15.64 5.51
C ILE A 298 -0.26 16.42 5.66
N ARG A 299 -0.28 17.62 6.27
CA ARG A 299 0.94 18.37 6.60
C ARG A 299 1.88 17.58 7.50
N LYS A 300 1.36 16.95 8.54
CA LYS A 300 2.17 16.10 9.44
C LYS A 300 2.71 14.88 8.71
N LEU A 301 1.89 14.21 7.90
CA LEU A 301 2.32 13.07 7.09
C LEU A 301 3.43 13.46 6.10
N HIS A 302 3.33 14.64 5.51
CA HIS A 302 4.36 15.20 4.63
C HIS A 302 5.66 15.49 5.38
N GLU A 303 5.59 16.17 6.54
CA GLU A 303 6.76 16.43 7.41
C GLU A 303 7.45 15.14 7.85
N MET A 304 6.68 14.05 7.97
CA MET A 304 7.18 12.71 8.29
C MET A 304 7.64 11.91 7.08
N HIS A 305 7.67 12.51 5.88
CA HIS A 305 7.98 11.83 4.63
C HIS A 305 7.14 10.56 4.39
N TYR A 306 5.85 10.60 4.73
CA TYR A 306 4.88 9.54 4.44
C TYR A 306 4.42 9.58 2.96
N PHE A 307 5.39 9.62 2.05
CA PHE A 307 5.17 9.56 0.61
C PHE A 307 6.40 8.95 -0.07
N THR A 308 6.21 8.37 -1.24
CA THR A 308 7.29 7.90 -2.10
C THR A 308 7.35 8.78 -3.34
N ASP A 309 8.53 9.32 -3.61
CA ASP A 309 8.74 10.11 -4.80
C ASP A 309 8.92 9.20 -6.02
N THR A 310 7.85 8.99 -6.78
CA THR A 310 7.90 8.08 -7.93
C THR A 310 8.77 8.56 -9.09
N THR A 311 9.27 9.80 -9.05
CA THR A 311 10.16 10.34 -10.09
C THR A 311 11.64 10.16 -9.76
N ASP A 312 12.01 10.14 -8.48
CA ASP A 312 13.42 10.24 -8.04
C ASP A 312 13.90 9.07 -7.16
N PHE A 313 13.04 8.12 -6.80
CA PHE A 313 13.43 6.95 -6.00
C PHE A 313 14.23 5.90 -6.79
N LEU A 314 15.28 5.36 -6.15
CA LEU A 314 16.19 4.38 -6.77
C LEU A 314 15.67 2.97 -6.50
N LEU A 315 15.34 2.23 -7.56
CA LEU A 315 14.81 0.88 -7.51
C LEU A 315 15.90 -0.13 -7.82
N ARG A 316 15.88 -1.28 -7.12
CA ARG A 316 16.65 -2.47 -7.45
C ARG A 316 15.74 -3.63 -7.85
N CYS A 317 16.18 -4.42 -8.82
CA CYS A 317 15.52 -5.68 -9.14
C CYS A 317 15.73 -6.70 -8.01
N THR A 318 14.69 -7.44 -7.62
CA THR A 318 14.75 -8.47 -6.58
C THR A 318 14.82 -9.88 -7.14
N VAL A 319 14.79 -10.04 -8.47
CA VAL A 319 14.97 -11.34 -9.13
C VAL A 319 16.41 -11.82 -8.92
N ALA A 320 16.55 -13.03 -8.39
CA ALA A 320 17.86 -13.61 -8.08
C ALA A 320 18.78 -13.64 -9.31
N GLY A 321 19.97 -13.04 -9.17
CA GLY A 321 20.94 -12.91 -10.25
C GLY A 321 20.75 -11.69 -11.15
N CYS A 322 19.87 -10.75 -10.79
CA CYS A 322 19.72 -9.47 -11.47
C CYS A 322 20.19 -8.29 -10.60
N ASP A 323 21.31 -7.67 -10.98
CA ASP A 323 21.90 -6.53 -10.27
C ASP A 323 21.43 -5.17 -10.82
N TRP A 324 20.25 -5.13 -11.44
CA TRP A 324 19.75 -3.91 -12.07
C TRP A 324 19.33 -2.88 -11.02
N LEU A 325 19.79 -1.64 -11.23
CA LEU A 325 19.40 -0.44 -10.51
C LEU A 325 18.87 0.60 -11.49
N GLY A 326 17.80 1.31 -11.14
CA GLY A 326 17.28 2.38 -11.98
C GLY A 326 16.42 3.38 -11.22
N ASN A 327 16.31 4.58 -11.77
CA ASN A 327 15.61 5.68 -11.14
C ASN A 327 14.16 5.74 -11.60
N GLY A 328 13.25 5.68 -10.63
CA GLY A 328 11.84 5.87 -10.85
C GLY A 328 11.14 4.72 -11.60
N GLN A 329 9.82 4.88 -11.70
CA GLN A 329 8.96 3.87 -12.34
C GLN A 329 9.31 3.65 -13.82
N LYS A 330 9.74 4.70 -14.53
CA LYS A 330 10.00 4.65 -15.97
C LYS A 330 11.15 3.70 -16.32
N GLU A 331 12.22 3.71 -15.54
CA GLU A 331 13.37 2.82 -15.76
C GLU A 331 13.04 1.38 -15.32
N ALA A 332 12.27 1.19 -14.24
CA ALA A 332 11.78 -0.13 -13.85
C ALA A 332 10.89 -0.76 -14.93
N ASN A 333 10.04 0.05 -15.58
CA ASN A 333 9.21 -0.40 -16.69
C ASN A 333 10.04 -0.85 -17.89
N LYS A 334 11.10 -0.11 -18.24
CA LYS A 334 12.04 -0.53 -19.30
C LYS A 334 12.75 -1.82 -18.95
N HIS A 335 13.18 -1.97 -17.69
CA HIS A 335 13.82 -3.18 -17.21
C HIS A 335 12.90 -4.39 -17.30
N ALA A 336 11.69 -4.28 -16.73
CA ALA A 336 10.68 -5.32 -16.77
C ALA A 336 10.36 -5.76 -18.21
N LYS A 337 10.27 -4.79 -19.14
CA LYS A 337 10.07 -5.08 -20.57
C LYS A 337 11.22 -5.85 -21.21
N ALA A 338 12.47 -5.51 -20.86
CA ALA A 338 13.65 -6.12 -21.44
C ALA A 338 13.95 -7.52 -20.86
N THR A 339 13.63 -7.76 -19.59
CA THR A 339 14.06 -8.96 -18.85
C THR A 339 12.92 -9.88 -18.42
N GLY A 340 11.67 -9.38 -18.41
CA GLY A 340 10.53 -10.06 -17.80
C GLY A 340 10.56 -10.04 -16.27
N HIS A 341 11.47 -9.27 -15.65
CA HIS A 341 11.57 -9.17 -14.20
C HIS A 341 10.50 -8.22 -13.64
N MET A 342 9.67 -8.73 -12.73
CA MET A 342 8.58 -7.96 -12.12
C MET A 342 8.82 -7.62 -10.64
N GLY A 343 9.91 -8.14 -10.04
CA GLY A 343 10.26 -7.89 -8.65
C GLY A 343 11.19 -6.68 -8.52
N PHE A 344 10.74 -5.64 -7.83
CA PHE A 344 11.55 -4.45 -7.53
C PHE A 344 11.46 -4.07 -6.05
N SER A 345 12.48 -3.42 -5.53
CA SER A 345 12.48 -2.83 -4.18
C SER A 345 13.18 -1.48 -4.19
N GLU A 346 12.69 -0.53 -3.40
CA GLU A 346 13.30 0.77 -3.24
C GLU A 346 14.57 0.67 -2.39
N ILE A 347 15.63 1.35 -2.83
CA ILE A 347 16.80 1.64 -2.04
C ILE A 347 16.53 2.96 -1.33
N LYS A 348 16.37 2.92 -0.01
CA LYS A 348 16.21 4.12 0.80
C LYS A 348 17.54 4.86 0.90
N ASP A 349 17.51 6.17 0.73
CA ASP A 349 18.61 7.04 1.16
C ASP A 349 18.62 7.09 2.68
N GLU A 350 19.56 6.38 3.32
CA GLU A 350 19.82 6.60 4.74
C GLU A 350 20.54 7.95 4.90
N PRO A 351 20.02 8.89 5.72
CA PRO A 351 20.77 10.07 6.06
C PRO A 351 22.03 9.64 6.82
N ALA A 352 23.20 10.07 6.34
CA ALA A 352 24.49 9.76 6.93
C ALA A 352 24.46 10.00 8.45
N GLY A 353 24.61 8.92 9.21
CA GLY A 353 24.48 8.91 10.66
C GLY A 353 25.35 9.97 11.33
N GLY A 354 24.71 10.81 12.14
CA GLY A 354 25.37 11.73 13.05
C GLY A 354 26.22 10.98 14.05
N SER A 355 27.54 10.98 13.85
CA SER A 355 28.48 10.65 14.91
C SER A 355 28.60 11.86 15.85
N SER A 356 28.11 11.67 17.07
CA SER A 356 28.34 12.56 18.20
C SER A 356 29.85 12.62 18.51
N GLY A 357 30.48 13.73 18.16
CA GLY A 357 31.83 14.08 18.58
C GLY A 357 31.84 15.47 19.20
N ALA A 358 31.90 15.53 20.53
CA ALA A 358 32.10 16.76 21.28
C ALA A 358 33.46 17.40 20.94
N GLY A 359 33.47 18.70 20.66
CA GLY A 359 34.69 19.48 20.46
C GLY A 359 34.41 20.97 20.45
N ALA A 360 34.64 21.63 21.60
CA ALA A 360 34.58 23.08 21.74
C ALA A 360 35.73 23.78 20.99
N GLY A 361 35.47 24.96 20.42
CA GLY A 361 36.52 25.84 19.87
C GLY A 361 35.96 27.09 19.22
N ALA A 362 36.50 28.25 19.58
CA ALA A 362 35.91 29.58 19.45
C ALA A 362 36.34 30.39 18.21
N SER A 363 35.52 31.39 17.88
CA SER A 363 35.83 32.75 17.37
C SER A 363 36.62 32.99 16.07
N GLY A 364 36.12 33.92 15.26
CA GLY A 364 36.94 34.74 14.34
C GLY A 364 36.23 35.06 13.02
N GLY A 365 35.93 36.34 12.77
CA GLY A 365 35.15 36.77 11.60
C GLY A 365 35.95 37.30 10.41
N GLY A 366 35.19 37.71 9.39
CA GLY A 366 35.57 38.73 8.38
C GLY A 366 36.06 38.19 7.04
N GLY A 367 35.40 38.60 5.95
CA GLY A 367 35.98 38.59 4.60
C GLY A 367 35.02 38.21 3.48
N ALA A 368 34.25 39.18 2.97
CA ALA A 368 33.56 39.06 1.70
C ALA A 368 34.55 39.28 0.54
N ALA A 369 34.54 38.39 -0.45
CA ALA A 369 35.03 38.66 -1.81
C ALA A 369 34.17 37.90 -2.82
N ALA A 370 33.70 38.64 -3.82
CA ALA A 370 32.74 38.21 -4.83
C ALA A 370 33.35 37.27 -5.88
N ALA A 371 32.59 36.27 -6.33
CA ALA A 371 32.78 35.62 -7.62
C ALA A 371 31.46 35.00 -8.13
N ALA A 372 31.01 35.54 -9.26
CA ALA A 372 30.08 35.05 -10.29
C ALA A 372 28.88 34.16 -9.89
N VAL A 373 27.68 34.69 -10.17
CA VAL A 373 26.41 33.96 -10.15
C VAL A 373 26.32 33.06 -11.39
N PHE A 374 26.35 31.75 -11.16
CA PHE A 374 26.00 30.70 -12.13
C PHE A 374 25.14 29.65 -11.42
N GLY A 375 24.30 28.94 -12.18
CA GLY A 375 23.16 28.15 -11.67
C GLY A 375 23.50 27.10 -10.61
N ASP A 376 22.65 27.01 -9.60
CA ASP A 376 22.84 26.19 -8.39
C ASP A 376 22.76 24.66 -8.60
N ASN A 377 22.65 24.17 -9.84
CA ASN A 377 22.49 22.73 -10.13
C ASN A 377 23.63 22.10 -10.97
N ALA A 378 24.71 22.82 -11.27
CA ALA A 378 25.79 22.22 -12.08
C ALA A 378 26.61 21.18 -11.29
N LEU A 379 26.90 20.03 -11.93
CA LEU A 379 27.73 18.95 -11.38
C LEU A 379 29.20 19.36 -11.37
N ARG A 380 29.90 19.13 -10.25
CA ARG A 380 31.30 19.51 -10.05
C ARG A 380 32.11 18.31 -9.59
N LYS A 381 33.37 18.24 -10.04
CA LYS A 381 34.36 17.28 -9.54
C LYS A 381 35.47 18.00 -8.78
N CYS A 382 36.02 17.33 -7.77
CA CYS A 382 37.25 17.76 -7.12
C CYS A 382 38.46 17.44 -8.00
N ASP A 383 39.38 18.39 -8.15
CA ASP A 383 40.58 18.21 -9.00
C ASP A 383 41.81 17.73 -8.21
N VAL A 384 41.67 17.52 -6.90
CA VAL A 384 42.78 17.05 -6.06
C VAL A 384 43.10 15.57 -6.38
N PRO A 385 44.35 15.23 -6.73
CA PRO A 385 44.72 13.85 -7.06
C PRO A 385 44.39 12.87 -5.95
N GLY A 386 43.63 11.82 -6.28
CA GLY A 386 43.16 10.81 -5.32
C GLY A 386 41.86 11.17 -4.61
N CYS A 387 41.23 12.31 -4.94
CA CYS A 387 39.90 12.66 -4.47
C CYS A 387 38.86 12.40 -5.56
N GLU A 388 37.99 11.42 -5.37
CA GLU A 388 36.94 11.04 -6.34
C GLU A 388 35.61 11.76 -6.08
N TRP A 389 35.64 12.88 -5.37
CA TRP A 389 34.44 13.60 -4.98
C TRP A 389 33.75 14.26 -6.19
N LEU A 390 32.45 13.99 -6.31
CA LEU A 390 31.50 14.58 -7.25
C LEU A 390 30.31 15.11 -6.45
N GLY A 391 29.86 16.32 -6.75
CA GLY A 391 28.71 16.92 -6.06
C GLY A 391 27.99 17.94 -6.95
N SER A 392 26.71 18.11 -6.71
CA SER A 392 25.86 19.04 -7.45
C SER A 392 25.65 20.33 -6.67
N GLY A 393 25.76 21.46 -7.36
CA GLY A 393 25.49 22.75 -6.73
C GLY A 393 26.61 23.29 -5.85
N THR A 394 26.42 24.53 -5.40
CA THR A 394 27.47 25.31 -4.72
C THR A 394 27.57 24.96 -3.23
N ALA A 395 26.48 24.44 -2.64
CA ALA A 395 26.42 24.07 -1.23
C ALA A 395 27.25 22.81 -0.93
N GLU A 396 27.11 21.75 -1.72
CA GLU A 396 27.88 20.50 -1.54
C GLU A 396 29.38 20.73 -1.75
N ALA A 397 29.74 21.55 -2.74
CA ALA A 397 31.11 21.98 -2.97
C ALA A 397 31.71 22.68 -1.74
N ARG A 398 30.98 23.59 -1.10
CA ARG A 398 31.45 24.26 0.13
C ARG A 398 31.62 23.28 1.28
N ILE A 399 30.71 22.32 1.43
CA ILE A 399 30.80 21.28 2.47
C ILE A 399 32.07 20.45 2.22
N HIS A 400 32.31 19.99 1.00
CA HIS A 400 33.52 19.25 0.64
C HIS A 400 34.79 20.05 0.93
N THR A 401 34.87 21.30 0.45
CA THR A 401 36.02 22.18 0.71
C THR A 401 36.25 22.38 2.21
N SER A 402 35.20 22.53 3.01
CA SER A 402 35.33 22.69 4.46
C SER A 402 35.84 21.43 5.16
N ALA A 403 35.48 20.25 4.66
CA ALA A 403 35.85 18.96 5.24
C ALA A 403 37.25 18.50 4.84
N THR A 404 37.68 18.80 3.61
CA THR A 404 38.94 18.27 3.03
C THR A 404 40.00 19.33 2.79
N GLY A 405 39.63 20.62 2.81
CA GLY A 405 40.50 21.71 2.38
C GLY A 405 40.69 21.81 0.86
N HIS A 406 40.01 20.95 0.08
CA HIS A 406 40.13 20.95 -1.37
C HIS A 406 39.33 22.11 -1.99
N THR A 407 40.04 23.06 -2.59
CA THR A 407 39.45 24.28 -3.16
C THR A 407 39.39 24.28 -4.68
N ALA A 408 40.10 23.35 -5.33
CA ALA A 408 40.12 23.21 -6.78
C ALA A 408 39.00 22.26 -7.24
N MET A 409 38.05 22.81 -8.01
CA MET A 409 36.93 22.06 -8.58
C MET A 409 36.66 22.48 -10.01
N THR A 410 36.32 21.50 -10.85
CA THR A 410 35.92 21.70 -12.23
C THR A 410 34.44 21.38 -12.38
N GLU A 411 33.68 22.33 -12.93
CA GLU A 411 32.30 22.10 -13.35
C GLU A 411 32.30 21.21 -14.59
N ILE A 412 31.41 20.21 -14.60
CA ILE A 412 31.26 19.30 -15.73
C ILE A 412 30.05 19.77 -16.55
N PRO A 413 30.26 20.43 -17.71
CA PRO A 413 29.16 20.88 -18.55
C PRO A 413 28.41 19.67 -19.16
N ASP A 414 27.09 19.79 -19.23
CA ASP A 414 26.14 18.85 -19.85
C ASP A 414 25.93 17.49 -19.16
N PHE A 415 25.76 17.48 -17.83
CA PHE A 415 25.20 16.34 -17.08
C PHE A 415 23.76 16.60 -16.64
#